data_AF-A0A8E6P2I0-F1
#
_entry.id   AF-A0A8E6P2I0-F1
#
_cell.length_a   1.000
_cell.length_b   1.000
_cell.length_c   1.000
_cell.angle_alpha   90.00
_cell.angle_beta   90.00
_cell.angle_gamma   90.00
#
_symmetry.space_group_name_H-M   'P 1'
#
loop_
_entity.id
_entity.type
_entity.pdbx_description
1 polymer ?
#
loop_
_entity_poly.entity_id
_entity_poly.type
_entity_poly.pdbx_seq_one_letter_code
_entity_poly.pdbx_strand_id
1 'polypeptide(L)' 'MKVAVINYSGSVGKTLISSYLLAPRLTGAKFYAVETINQSASDLGIENVTSFKGDDFSRLIEG' A
#
# COMPACT_ATOMS: atom_id res chain seq x y z
N MET A 1 13.04 -7.50 3.93
CA MET A 1 13.22 -6.18 3.28
C MET A 1 11.90 -5.41 3.36
N LYS A 2 11.91 -4.12 3.68
CA LYS A 2 10.70 -3.25 3.69
C LYS A 2 10.79 -2.28 2.51
N VAL A 3 9.69 -2.09 1.77
CA VAL A 3 9.61 -1.18 0.61
C VAL A 3 8.42 -0.25 0.82
N ALA A 4 8.63 1.05 0.61
CA ALA A 4 7.58 2.05 0.68
C ALA A 4 7.50 2.82 -0.65
N VAL A 5 6.30 2.94 -1.21
CA VAL A 5 6.03 3.73 -2.42
C VAL A 5 5.32 5.00 -1.99
N ILE A 6 6.04 6.13 -2.03
CA ILE A 6 5.57 7.43 -1.55
C ILE A 6 5.52 8.46 -2.66
N ASN A 7 4.55 9.38 -2.57
CA ASN A 7 4.46 10.55 -3.45
C ASN A 7 3.68 11.66 -2.74
N TYR A 8 4.02 12.91 -3.03
CA TYR A 8 3.34 14.10 -2.50
C TYR A 8 1.97 14.38 -3.15
N SER A 9 1.73 13.85 -4.35
CA SER A 9 0.51 14.06 -5.12
C SER A 9 -0.38 12.80 -5.20
N GLY A 10 -1.69 13.04 -5.30
CA GLY A 10 -2.70 12.02 -5.57
C GLY A 10 -2.66 11.52 -7.02
N SER A 11 -3.20 10.33 -7.28
CA SER A 11 -3.46 9.78 -8.63
C SER A 11 -2.26 9.60 -9.58
N VAL A 12 -1.03 9.60 -9.06
CA VAL A 12 0.21 9.39 -9.84
C VAL A 12 0.56 7.91 -10.11
N GLY A 13 -0.33 6.97 -9.75
CA GLY A 13 -0.12 5.54 -10.01
C GLY A 13 0.66 4.76 -8.94
N LYS A 14 0.76 5.28 -7.70
CA LYS A 14 1.38 4.56 -6.55
C LYS A 14 0.78 3.17 -6.37
N THR A 15 -0.53 3.06 -6.42
CA THR A 15 -1.26 1.80 -6.26
C THR A 15 -0.96 0.84 -7.41
N LEU A 16 -0.92 1.34 -8.66
CA LEU A 16 -0.61 0.50 -9.83
C LEU A 16 0.81 -0.09 -9.77
N ILE A 17 1.83 0.73 -9.48
CA ILE A 17 3.20 0.24 -9.41
C ILE A 17 3.39 -0.72 -8.22
N SER A 18 2.74 -0.43 -7.08
CA SER A 18 2.79 -1.31 -5.91
C SER A 18 2.13 -2.65 -6.19
N SER A 19 0.94 -2.65 -6.79
CA SER A 19 0.13 -3.85 -7.05
C SER A 19 0.68 -4.72 -8.18
N TYR A 20 1.06 -4.13 -9.32
CA TYR A 20 1.38 -4.91 -10.52
C TYR A 20 2.88 -5.07 -10.78
N LEU A 21 3.73 -4.17 -10.28
CA LEU A 21 5.18 -4.30 -10.43
C LEU A 21 5.81 -4.94 -9.18
N LEU A 22 5.54 -4.39 -8.00
CA LEU A 22 6.28 -4.75 -6.79
C LEU A 22 5.71 -5.98 -6.08
N ALA A 23 4.41 -6.02 -5.78
CA ALA A 23 3.81 -7.10 -5.00
C ALA A 23 4.10 -8.51 -5.56
N PRO A 24 4.00 -8.79 -6.87
CA PRO A 24 4.29 -10.12 -7.41
C PRO A 24 5.76 -10.55 -7.28
N ARG A 25 6.67 -9.58 -7.11
CA ARG A 25 8.13 -9.81 -6.99
C ARG A 25 8.60 -9.86 -5.54
N LEU A 26 7.74 -9.50 -4.60
CA LEU A 26 8.00 -9.52 -3.16
C LEU A 26 7.25 -10.70 -2.54
N THR A 27 7.68 -11.92 -2.85
CA THR A 27 7.00 -13.16 -2.41
C THR A 27 6.80 -13.18 -0.90
N GLY A 28 5.54 -13.35 -0.47
CA GLY A 28 5.16 -13.41 0.94
C GLY A 28 5.15 -12.06 1.68
N ALA A 29 5.34 -10.94 0.97
CA ALA A 29 5.27 -9.62 1.60
C ALA A 29 3.83 -9.26 1.99
N LYS A 30 3.69 -8.70 3.19
CA LYS A 30 2.43 -8.08 3.63
C LYS A 30 2.22 -6.78 2.86
N PHE A 31 1.02 -6.57 2.33
CA PHE A 31 0.69 -5.38 1.57
C PHE A 31 -0.09 -4.38 2.44
N TYR A 32 0.46 -3.17 2.56
CA TYR A 32 -0.09 -2.10 3.37
C TYR A 32 -0.45 -0.91 2.48
N ALA A 33 -1.72 -0.50 2.51
CA ALA A 33 -2.20 0.71 1.84
C ALA A 33 -2.44 1.79 2.89
N VAL A 34 -1.73 2.92 2.77
CA VAL A 34 -1.84 4.05 3.70
C VAL A 34 -2.36 5.24 2.90
N GLU A 35 -3.66 5.52 2.99
CA GLU A 35 -4.32 6.54 2.18
C GLU A 35 -5.33 7.36 2.99
N THR A 36 -5.64 8.56 2.51
CA THR A 36 -6.67 9.45 3.08
C THR A 36 -8.01 9.36 2.33
N ILE A 37 -8.06 8.76 1.14
CA ILE A 37 -9.24 8.60 0.29
C ILE A 37 -9.38 7.13 -0.17
N ASN A 38 -10.62 6.62 -0.17
CA ASN A 38 -10.95 5.19 -0.13
C ASN A 38 -10.79 4.40 -1.46
N GLN A 39 -9.72 4.58 -2.23
CA GLN A 39 -9.45 3.69 -3.37
C GLN A 39 -8.37 2.68 -2.98
N SER A 40 -8.77 1.43 -2.78
CA SER A 40 -7.94 0.42 -2.11
C SER A 40 -7.26 -0.52 -3.11
N ALA A 41 -6.08 -1.05 -2.77
CA ALA A 41 -5.41 -2.05 -3.61
C ALA A 41 -6.22 -3.36 -3.75
N SER A 42 -7.17 -3.61 -2.83
CA SER A 42 -8.16 -4.70 -2.93
C SER A 42 -9.06 -4.54 -4.14
N ASP A 43 -9.40 -3.31 -4.56
CA ASP A 43 -10.18 -3.05 -5.77
C ASP A 43 -9.42 -3.44 -7.05
N LEU A 44 -8.11 -3.66 -6.94
CA LEU A 44 -7.22 -4.09 -8.04
C LEU A 44 -6.87 -5.58 -7.98
N GLY A 45 -7.53 -6.35 -7.09
CA GLY A 45 -7.33 -7.79 -6.96
C GLY A 45 -6.13 -8.21 -6.10
N ILE A 46 -5.57 -7.31 -5.29
CA ILE A 46 -4.57 -7.69 -4.29
C ILE A 46 -5.27 -8.25 -3.06
N GLU A 47 -4.93 -9.48 -2.69
CA GLU A 47 -5.45 -10.13 -1.49
C GLU A 47 -4.70 -9.69 -0.23
N ASN A 48 -5.38 -9.76 0.93
CA ASN A 48 -4.81 -9.49 2.25
C ASN A 48 -4.22 -8.07 2.43
N VAL A 49 -4.81 -7.07 1.79
CA VAL A 49 -4.44 -5.66 1.96
C VAL A 49 -4.90 -5.16 3.32
N THR A 50 -3.96 -4.74 4.16
CA THR A 50 -4.29 -4.01 5.39
C THR A 50 -4.27 -2.53 5.09
N SER A 51 -5.42 -1.87 5.25
CA SER A 51 -5.59 -0.44 4.97
C SER A 51 -5.51 0.38 6.26
N PHE A 52 -4.79 1.50 6.20
CA PHE A 52 -4.67 2.46 7.28
C PHE A 52 -5.05 3.86 6.77
N LYS A 53 -5.73 4.65 7.59
CA LYS A 53 -5.78 6.10 7.39
C LYS A 53 -4.39 6.69 7.67
N GLY A 54 -4.08 7.81 7.03
CA GLY A 54 -2.78 8.50 7.22
C GLY A 54 -2.42 8.72 8.70
N ASP A 55 -3.39 9.10 9.53
CA ASP A 55 -3.19 9.35 10.96
C ASP A 55 -2.90 8.07 11.77
N ASP A 56 -3.31 6.90 11.26
CA ASP A 56 -3.06 5.60 11.89
C ASP A 56 -1.70 4.98 11.48
N PHE A 57 -0.93 5.62 10.61
CA PHE A 57 0.34 5.08 10.11
C PHE A 57 1.34 4.75 11.23
N SER A 58 1.39 5.56 12.29
CA SER A 58 2.29 5.35 13.43
C SER A 58 2.13 3.97 14.07
N ARG A 59 0.92 3.40 14.03
CA ARG A 59 0.60 2.07 14.57
C ARG A 59 1.31 0.94 13.82
N LEU A 60 1.77 1.19 12.60
CA LEU A 60 2.54 0.24 11.78
C LEU A 60 4.02 0.18 12.16
N ILE A 61 4.54 1.22 12.84
CA ILE A 61 5.95 1.32 13.26
C ILE A 61 6.16 0.68 14.63
N GLU A 62 5.15 0.70 15.48
CA GLU A 62 5.20 0.17 16.86
C GLU A 62 5.01 -1.36 16.95
N GLY A 63 4.75 -2.04 15.83
CA GLY A 63 4.49 -3.48 15.76
C GLY A 63 5.62 -4.34 15.20
#